data_AF-A0A962IFV9-F1
#
_entry.id   AF-A0A962IFV9-F1
#
_cell.length_a   1.000
_cell.length_b   1.000
_cell.length_c   1.000
_cell.angle_alpha   90.00
_cell.angle_beta   90.00
_cell.angle_gamma   90.00
#
_symmetry.space_group_name_H-M   'P 1'
#
loop_
_entity.id
_entity.type
_entity.pdbx_description
1 polymer ?
#
loop_
_entity_poly.entity_id
_entity_poly.type
_entity_poly.pdbx_seq_one_letter_code
_entity_poly.pdbx_strand_id
1 'polypeptide(L)'
;MMIRMFKTTAVASVLSLTLMAGAQAAEEVEVLHWWTSGGEAKALNVLKDDLESQGITWKDMPIAGGGGTEAMTVLRSRVAAGNPPTAVQMLGFDIQDWAAEGVTANLDELAGAEKWDEVVPAALQRFSKYDGHWVAAPVNVHSTNWVWANKKIFDELGIAEPTSWDELIAALDKIKA
;
A
#
# COMPACT_ATOMS: atom_id res chain seq x y z
N MET A 1 72.34 -29.47 38.80
CA MET A 1 71.81 -29.40 40.17
C MET A 1 70.31 -29.16 40.07
N MET A 2 69.49 -30.06 40.64
CA MET A 2 68.02 -30.04 40.82
C MET A 2 67.15 -30.04 39.52
N ILE A 3 66.59 -31.17 39.08
CA ILE A 3 65.38 -31.90 39.54
C ILE A 3 64.10 -31.03 39.54
N ARG A 4 63.18 -31.31 38.60
CA ARG A 4 61.80 -31.77 38.90
C ARG A 4 61.01 -32.18 37.63
N MET A 5 60.55 -33.43 37.62
CA MET A 5 59.41 -33.94 36.83
C MET A 5 58.12 -33.19 37.20
N PHE A 6 57.15 -33.08 36.27
CA PHE A 6 55.84 -33.77 36.34
C PHE A 6 54.81 -33.25 35.30
N LYS A 7 54.09 -34.23 34.71
CA LYS A 7 52.70 -34.23 34.22
C LYS A 7 52.31 -33.52 32.90
N THR A 8 52.11 -34.39 31.91
CA THR A 8 50.97 -34.43 30.95
C THR A 8 49.81 -33.49 31.21
N THR A 9 49.40 -32.72 30.19
CA THR A 9 47.97 -32.56 29.81
C THR A 9 47.89 -32.07 28.36
N ALA A 10 47.26 -32.85 27.48
CA ALA A 10 46.84 -32.40 26.15
C ALA A 10 45.63 -31.48 26.32
N VAL A 11 45.71 -30.25 25.81
CA VAL A 11 44.57 -29.32 25.77
C VAL A 11 44.08 -29.26 24.34
N ALA A 12 42.91 -29.87 24.11
CA ALA A 12 42.16 -29.79 22.88
C ALA A 12 41.61 -28.36 22.70
N SER A 13 41.88 -27.78 21.54
CA SER A 13 41.34 -26.49 21.11
C SER A 13 39.85 -26.63 20.81
N VAL A 14 38.99 -26.09 21.66
CA VAL A 14 37.56 -25.93 21.35
C VAL A 14 37.40 -24.64 20.56
N LEU A 15 37.16 -24.78 19.26
CA LEU A 15 36.77 -23.69 18.37
C LEU A 15 35.29 -23.37 18.68
N SER A 16 35.05 -22.35 19.50
CA SER A 16 33.69 -21.84 19.75
C SER A 16 33.20 -21.09 18.50
N LEU A 17 32.56 -21.81 17.57
CA LEU A 17 31.68 -21.21 16.56
C LEU A 17 30.44 -20.69 17.28
N THR A 18 30.48 -19.43 17.71
CA THR A 18 29.25 -18.67 17.98
C THR A 18 28.50 -18.53 16.67
N LEU A 19 27.48 -19.37 16.48
CA LEU A 19 26.38 -19.11 15.56
C LEU A 19 25.76 -17.77 15.95
N MET A 20 26.13 -16.70 15.24
CA MET A 20 25.22 -15.59 15.05
C MET A 20 24.06 -16.12 14.21
N ALA A 21 23.10 -16.76 14.86
CA ALA A 21 21.75 -16.79 14.35
C ALA A 21 21.32 -15.32 14.30
N GLY A 22 21.42 -14.70 13.14
CA GLY A 22 20.78 -13.41 12.89
C GLY A 22 19.31 -13.59 13.23
N ALA A 23 18.86 -12.93 14.29
CA ALA A 23 17.44 -12.70 14.48
C ALA A 23 17.02 -11.87 13.26
N GLN A 24 16.42 -12.53 12.28
CA GLN A 24 15.80 -11.88 11.14
C GLN A 24 14.64 -11.08 11.74
N ALA A 25 14.86 -9.77 11.92
CA ALA A 25 13.80 -8.89 12.38
C ALA A 25 12.63 -9.06 11.42
N ALA A 26 11.43 -9.31 11.95
CA ALA A 26 10.24 -9.31 11.13
C ALA A 26 10.18 -7.96 10.42
N GLU A 27 10.10 -7.98 9.08
CA GLU A 27 10.01 -6.76 8.29
C GLU A 27 8.66 -6.12 8.60
N GLU A 28 8.65 -4.96 9.26
CA GLU A 28 7.43 -4.22 9.58
C GLU A 28 7.21 -3.14 8.51
N VAL A 29 6.00 -3.10 7.95
CA VAL A 29 5.57 -2.03 7.02
C VAL A 29 4.53 -1.16 7.69
N GLU A 30 4.86 0.11 7.91
CA GLU A 30 3.90 1.11 8.35
C GLU A 30 3.21 1.73 7.12
N VAL A 31 1.90 1.59 7.03
CA VAL A 31 1.15 2.00 5.84
C VAL A 31 0.11 3.07 6.16
N LEU A 32 0.29 4.26 5.57
CA LEU A 32 -0.65 5.38 5.66
C LEU A 32 -1.70 5.28 4.55
N HIS A 33 -2.98 5.15 4.90
CA HIS A 33 -4.08 5.00 3.94
C HIS A 33 -5.39 5.61 4.46
N TRP A 34 -6.41 5.77 3.60
CA TRP A 34 -7.75 6.25 4.00
C TRP A 34 -8.86 5.20 3.90
N TRP A 35 -8.51 3.97 3.52
CA TRP A 35 -9.42 2.82 3.51
C TRP A 35 -9.94 2.47 4.91
N THR A 36 -11.10 3.03 5.27
CA THR A 36 -11.64 3.00 6.63
C THR A 36 -13.12 2.62 6.67
N SER A 37 -13.85 2.67 5.55
CA SER A 37 -15.20 2.12 5.47
C SER A 37 -15.20 0.60 5.52
N GLY A 38 -16.35 0.00 5.83
CA GLY A 38 -16.46 -1.46 5.95
C GLY A 38 -16.14 -2.23 4.67
N GLY A 39 -16.34 -1.65 3.48
CA GLY A 39 -15.95 -2.25 2.20
C GLY A 39 -14.45 -2.12 1.93
N GLU A 40 -13.90 -0.94 2.17
CA GLU A 40 -12.47 -0.66 1.98
C GLU A 40 -11.60 -1.49 2.94
N ALA A 41 -11.97 -1.57 4.22
CA ALA A 41 -11.25 -2.34 5.21
C ALA A 41 -11.21 -3.84 4.87
N LYS A 42 -12.29 -4.39 4.29
CA LYS A 42 -12.30 -5.79 3.81
C LYS A 42 -11.30 -6.01 2.67
N ALA A 43 -11.21 -5.07 1.73
CA ALA A 43 -10.23 -5.15 0.65
C ALA A 43 -8.80 -5.03 1.19
N LEU A 44 -8.56 -4.09 2.12
CA LEU A 44 -7.25 -3.90 2.72
C LEU A 44 -6.78 -5.14 3.49
N ASN A 45 -7.68 -5.81 4.22
CA ASN A 45 -7.32 -7.01 4.97
C ASN A 45 -6.78 -8.14 4.07
N VAL A 46 -7.22 -8.23 2.81
CA VAL A 46 -6.62 -9.19 1.86
C VAL A 46 -5.12 -8.92 1.68
N LEU A 47 -4.73 -7.65 1.57
CA LEU A 47 -3.32 -7.27 1.47
C LEU A 47 -2.56 -7.50 2.79
N LYS A 48 -3.19 -7.20 3.93
CA LYS A 48 -2.59 -7.45 5.26
C LYS A 48 -2.31 -8.94 5.44
N ASP A 49 -3.31 -9.79 5.19
CA ASP A 49 -3.21 -11.24 5.33
C ASP A 49 -2.14 -11.83 4.39
N ASP A 50 -2.04 -11.31 3.15
CA ASP A 50 -1.02 -11.73 2.19
C ASP A 50 0.40 -11.41 2.68
N LEU A 51 0.63 -10.19 3.19
CA LEU A 51 1.92 -9.78 3.74
C LEU A 51 2.27 -10.55 5.02
N GLU A 52 1.31 -10.75 5.92
CA GLU A 52 1.50 -11.54 7.14
C GLU A 52 1.88 -12.99 6.81
N SER A 53 1.29 -13.58 5.76
CA SER A 53 1.63 -14.93 5.29
C SER A 53 3.07 -15.05 4.79
N GLN A 54 3.67 -13.93 4.37
CA GLN A 54 5.07 -13.81 3.94
C GLN A 54 6.01 -13.43 5.09
N GLY A 55 5.50 -13.28 6.32
CA GLY A 55 6.28 -12.89 7.50
C GLY A 55 6.52 -11.39 7.63
N ILE A 56 5.82 -10.57 6.83
CA ILE A 56 5.87 -9.11 6.89
C ILE A 56 4.77 -8.63 7.83
N THR A 57 5.14 -7.88 8.87
CA THR A 57 4.18 -7.36 9.87
C THR A 57 3.57 -6.06 9.38
N TRP A 58 2.24 -5.93 9.52
CA TRP A 58 1.53 -4.71 9.14
C TRP A 58 1.34 -3.76 10.32
N LYS A 59 1.92 -2.57 10.24
CA LYS A 59 1.64 -1.46 11.17
C LYS A 59 0.66 -0.49 10.54
N ASP A 60 -0.58 -0.56 11.01
CA ASP A 60 -1.70 0.20 10.43
C ASP A 60 -1.61 1.70 10.77
N MET A 61 -1.74 2.55 9.76
CA MET A 61 -1.85 4.01 9.94
C MET A 61 -3.05 4.58 9.17
N PRO A 62 -4.29 4.25 9.58
CA PRO A 62 -5.49 4.72 8.91
C PRO A 62 -5.78 6.19 9.23
N ILE A 63 -6.03 6.99 8.21
CA ILE A 63 -6.55 8.36 8.35
C ILE A 63 -7.94 8.41 7.70
N ALA A 64 -8.98 8.46 8.53
CA ALA A 64 -10.36 8.50 8.05
C ALA A 64 -10.63 9.81 7.30
N GLY A 65 -11.20 9.70 6.09
CA GLY A 65 -11.46 10.83 5.21
C GLY A 65 -11.58 10.36 3.76
N GLY A 66 -12.80 10.23 3.24
CA GLY A 66 -13.04 9.73 1.89
C GLY A 66 -12.32 10.60 0.85
N GLY A 67 -11.50 9.97 0.01
CA GLY A 67 -10.71 10.67 -1.01
C GLY A 67 -9.30 11.10 -0.58
N GLY A 68 -8.93 10.95 0.70
CA GLY A 68 -7.53 11.02 1.15
C GLY A 68 -6.97 12.40 1.50
N THR A 69 -7.77 13.47 1.48
CA THR A 69 -7.31 14.85 1.81
C THR A 69 -6.66 14.94 3.19
N GLU A 70 -7.29 14.35 4.20
CA GLU A 70 -6.79 14.30 5.58
C GLU A 70 -5.51 13.45 5.67
N ALA A 71 -5.48 12.32 4.95
CA ALA A 71 -4.33 11.43 4.87
C ALA A 71 -3.10 12.17 4.32
N MET A 72 -3.27 12.96 3.25
CA MET A 72 -2.19 13.77 2.66
C MET A 72 -1.75 14.92 3.57
N THR A 73 -2.65 15.46 4.40
CA THR A 73 -2.28 16.47 5.40
C THR A 73 -1.39 15.88 6.49
N VAL A 74 -1.73 14.69 6.99
CA VAL A 74 -0.89 13.97 7.97
C VAL A 74 0.44 13.56 7.34
N LEU A 75 0.43 13.08 6.09
CA LEU A 75 1.65 12.75 5.34
C LEU A 75 2.63 13.92 5.30
N ARG A 76 2.18 15.11 4.88
CA ARG A 76 3.03 16.31 4.81
C ARG A 76 3.69 16.63 6.15
N SER A 77 2.94 16.57 7.25
CA SER A 77 3.47 16.80 8.59
C SER A 77 4.54 15.76 8.97
N ARG A 78 4.30 14.48 8.68
CA ARG A 78 5.23 13.39 8.98
C ARG A 78 6.52 13.48 8.17
N VAL A 79 6.43 13.76 6.88
CA VAL A 79 7.62 13.96 6.03
C VAL A 79 8.42 15.17 6.49
N ALA A 80 7.77 16.30 6.79
CA ALA A 80 8.44 17.49 7.31
C ALA A 80 9.13 17.25 8.66
N ALA A 81 8.59 16.34 9.49
CA ALA A 81 9.19 15.91 10.75
C ALA A 81 10.31 14.85 10.58
N GLY A 82 10.67 14.47 9.36
CA GLY A 82 11.67 13.44 9.08
C GLY A 82 11.24 12.03 9.48
N ASN A 83 9.94 11.78 9.56
CA ASN A 83 9.36 10.50 9.98
C ASN A 83 8.31 9.99 8.95
N PRO A 84 8.70 9.75 7.69
CA PRO A 84 7.78 9.23 6.68
C PRO A 84 7.31 7.81 7.02
N PRO A 85 6.07 7.42 6.66
CA PRO A 85 5.65 6.02 6.67
C PRO A 85 6.47 5.17 5.69
N THR A 86 6.46 3.85 5.88
CA THR A 86 7.11 2.91 4.93
C THR A 86 6.41 2.94 3.57
N ALA A 87 5.08 2.97 3.55
CA ALA A 87 4.28 3.07 2.33
C ALA A 87 3.07 3.99 2.54
N VAL A 88 2.59 4.59 1.44
CA VAL A 88 1.49 5.55 1.48
C VAL A 88 0.55 5.30 0.30
N GLN A 89 -0.75 5.27 0.58
CA GLN A 89 -1.78 5.30 -0.45
C GLN A 89 -1.82 6.69 -1.08
N MET A 90 -1.75 6.78 -2.41
CA MET A 90 -1.67 8.05 -3.14
C MET A 90 -2.44 7.99 -4.47
N LEU A 91 -2.79 9.16 -5.02
CA LEU A 91 -3.52 9.26 -6.29
C LEU A 91 -2.82 10.21 -7.26
N GLY A 92 -2.67 9.76 -8.52
CA GLY A 92 -2.41 10.64 -9.66
C GLY A 92 -1.24 11.61 -9.47
N PHE A 93 -1.53 12.90 -9.53
CA PHE A 93 -0.52 13.97 -9.47
C PHE A 93 0.20 14.08 -8.13
N ASP A 94 -0.41 13.68 -7.01
CA ASP A 94 0.29 13.70 -5.71
C ASP A 94 1.54 12.81 -5.78
N ILE A 95 1.48 11.67 -6.49
CA ILE A 95 2.65 10.78 -6.67
C ILE A 95 3.78 11.52 -7.39
N GLN A 96 3.44 12.31 -8.42
CA GLN A 96 4.41 13.08 -9.20
C GLN A 96 5.05 14.18 -8.33
N ASP A 97 4.24 14.86 -7.52
CA ASP A 97 4.73 15.91 -6.62
C ASP A 97 5.74 15.35 -5.60
N TRP A 98 5.45 14.21 -4.97
CA TRP A 98 6.41 13.59 -4.03
C TRP A 98 7.63 12.98 -4.71
N ALA A 99 7.48 12.48 -5.93
CA ALA A 99 8.63 12.01 -6.70
C ALA A 99 9.57 13.16 -7.08
N ALA A 100 9.02 14.34 -7.40
CA ALA A 100 9.80 15.55 -7.66
C ALA A 100 10.60 16.03 -6.43
N GLU A 101 10.08 15.79 -5.21
CA GLU A 101 10.80 16.02 -3.95
C GLU A 101 11.87 14.96 -3.65
N GLY A 102 11.97 13.90 -4.45
CA GLY A 102 12.99 12.86 -4.31
C GLY A 102 12.81 11.93 -3.12
N VAL A 103 11.58 11.83 -2.58
CA VAL A 103 11.29 11.01 -1.38
C VAL A 103 10.65 9.66 -1.68
N THR A 104 10.35 9.37 -2.95
CA THR A 104 9.79 8.09 -3.40
C THR A 104 10.88 7.06 -3.68
N ALA A 105 10.63 5.79 -3.34
CA ALA A 105 11.55 4.70 -3.70
C ALA A 105 11.59 4.47 -5.22
N ASN A 106 12.75 4.06 -5.72
CA ASN A 106 12.86 3.50 -7.08
C ASN A 106 12.45 2.02 -7.04
N LEU A 107 11.50 1.64 -7.87
CA LEU A 107 10.92 0.30 -7.95
C LEU A 107 11.29 -0.43 -9.25
N ASP A 108 12.24 0.07 -10.03
CA ASP A 108 12.54 -0.45 -11.38
C ASP A 108 12.99 -1.90 -11.39
N GLU A 109 13.77 -2.32 -10.39
CA GLU A 109 14.23 -3.72 -10.29
C GLU A 109 13.04 -4.68 -10.17
N LEU A 110 12.13 -4.37 -9.24
CA LEU A 110 10.91 -5.15 -9.04
C LEU A 110 10.00 -5.07 -10.26
N ALA A 111 9.76 -3.87 -10.78
CA ALA A 111 8.91 -3.63 -11.93
C ALA A 111 9.43 -4.32 -13.19
N GLY A 112 10.75 -4.40 -13.37
CA GLY A 112 11.40 -5.13 -14.45
C GLY A 112 11.25 -6.65 -14.29
N ALA A 113 11.49 -7.17 -13.08
CA ALA A 113 11.34 -8.60 -12.79
C ALA A 113 9.88 -9.08 -13.01
N GLU A 114 8.91 -8.25 -12.63
CA GLU A 114 7.47 -8.54 -12.74
C GLU A 114 6.83 -8.01 -14.02
N LYS A 115 7.62 -7.41 -14.92
CA LYS A 115 7.17 -6.92 -16.24
C LYS A 115 6.03 -5.91 -16.20
N TRP A 116 6.09 -4.96 -15.26
CA TRP A 116 5.02 -3.97 -15.07
C TRP A 116 4.75 -3.12 -16.31
N ASP A 117 5.77 -2.82 -17.11
CA ASP A 117 5.61 -2.06 -18.37
C ASP A 117 4.70 -2.78 -19.38
N GLU A 118 4.59 -4.11 -19.32
CA GLU A 118 3.75 -4.93 -20.21
C GLU A 118 2.30 -5.04 -19.71
N VAL A 119 2.10 -5.06 -18.39
CA VAL A 119 0.80 -5.40 -17.77
C VAL A 119 0.04 -4.19 -17.22
N VAL A 120 0.74 -3.11 -16.86
CA VAL A 120 0.10 -1.89 -16.35
C VAL A 120 -0.29 -0.99 -17.53
N PRO A 121 -1.56 -0.53 -17.62
CA PRO A 121 -1.97 0.36 -18.69
C PRO A 121 -1.17 1.66 -18.72
N ALA A 122 -0.84 2.15 -19.93
CA ALA A 122 -0.07 3.39 -20.12
C ALA A 122 -0.68 4.61 -19.41
N ALA A 123 -2.01 4.64 -19.25
CA ALA A 123 -2.68 5.71 -18.51
C ALA A 123 -2.30 5.76 -17.02
N LEU A 124 -2.05 4.60 -16.40
CA LEU A 124 -1.58 4.50 -15.01
C LEU A 124 -0.07 4.73 -14.93
N GLN A 125 0.70 4.18 -15.88
CA GLN A 125 2.16 4.37 -15.92
C GLN A 125 2.55 5.86 -15.90
N ARG A 126 1.76 6.73 -16.56
CA ARG A 126 1.98 8.19 -16.54
C ARG A 126 2.03 8.82 -15.14
N PHE A 127 1.41 8.20 -14.14
CA PHE A 127 1.40 8.69 -12.76
C PHE A 127 2.27 7.83 -11.84
N SER A 128 2.41 6.55 -12.15
CA SER A 128 3.22 5.62 -11.35
C SER A 128 4.71 5.66 -11.68
N LYS A 129 5.09 6.30 -12.80
CA LYS A 129 6.49 6.56 -13.16
C LYS A 129 6.80 8.06 -13.10
N TYR A 130 8.01 8.41 -12.68
CA TYR A 130 8.55 9.78 -12.69
C TYR A 130 9.94 9.75 -13.33
N ASP A 131 10.21 10.63 -14.29
CA ASP A 131 11.45 10.63 -15.10
C ASP A 131 11.85 9.25 -15.67
N GLY A 132 10.84 8.44 -16.03
CA GLY A 132 11.04 7.11 -16.61
C GLY A 132 11.20 5.96 -15.60
N HIS A 133 11.28 6.27 -14.31
CA HIS A 133 11.46 5.31 -13.22
C HIS A 133 10.15 4.98 -12.53
N TRP A 134 9.92 3.72 -12.17
CA TRP A 134 8.78 3.31 -11.35
C TRP A 134 8.95 3.83 -9.91
N VAL A 135 7.98 4.60 -9.44
CA VAL A 135 8.00 5.24 -8.10
C VAL A 135 6.76 4.92 -7.27
N ALA A 136 5.76 4.26 -7.85
CA ALA A 136 4.58 3.77 -7.15
C ALA A 136 4.08 2.45 -7.76
N ALA A 137 3.50 1.60 -6.92
CA ALA A 137 2.83 0.36 -7.32
C ALA A 137 1.32 0.60 -7.51
N PRO A 138 0.76 0.51 -8.73
CA PRO A 138 -0.68 0.67 -8.95
C PRO A 138 -1.47 -0.53 -8.40
N VAL A 139 -2.47 -0.27 -7.56
CA VAL A 139 -3.27 -1.34 -6.92
C VAL A 139 -4.54 -1.68 -7.70
N ASN A 140 -5.24 -0.66 -8.23
CA ASN A 140 -6.52 -0.86 -8.91
C ASN A 140 -6.84 0.26 -9.90
N VAL A 141 -8.00 0.14 -10.57
CA VAL A 141 -8.59 1.17 -11.43
C VAL A 141 -10.03 1.40 -10.99
N HIS A 142 -10.27 2.47 -10.23
CA HIS A 142 -11.63 2.96 -9.96
C HIS A 142 -12.08 3.94 -11.05
N SER A 143 -13.39 4.00 -11.28
CA SER A 143 -14.02 5.06 -12.08
C SER A 143 -15.15 5.71 -11.30
N THR A 144 -15.36 7.01 -11.55
CA THR A 144 -16.24 7.87 -10.74
C THR A 144 -17.60 8.12 -11.38
N ASN A 145 -17.77 7.71 -12.63
CA ASN A 145 -18.94 8.00 -13.45
C ASN A 145 -20.05 6.93 -13.32
N TRP A 146 -20.25 6.42 -12.11
CA TRP A 146 -21.33 5.46 -11.80
C TRP A 146 -22.50 6.13 -11.10
N VAL A 147 -23.71 5.71 -11.43
CA VAL A 147 -24.93 6.01 -10.67
C VAL A 147 -25.41 4.71 -10.03
N TRP A 148 -25.57 4.71 -8.72
CA TRP A 148 -26.07 3.55 -7.97
C TRP A 148 -27.53 3.76 -7.60
N ALA A 149 -28.40 2.82 -7.97
CA ALA A 149 -29.85 2.92 -7.75
C ALA A 149 -30.41 1.69 -7.03
N ASN A 150 -31.52 1.88 -6.30
CA ASN A 150 -32.22 0.78 -5.64
C ASN A 150 -33.26 0.18 -6.60
N LYS A 151 -33.00 -1.05 -7.06
CA LYS A 151 -33.88 -1.78 -7.99
C LYS A 151 -35.32 -1.89 -7.48
N LYS A 152 -35.53 -2.17 -6.19
CA LYS A 152 -36.87 -2.32 -5.61
C LYS A 152 -37.67 -1.03 -5.73
N ILE A 153 -37.06 0.12 -5.45
CA ILE A 153 -37.72 1.44 -5.59
C ILE A 153 -38.06 1.71 -7.06
N PHE A 154 -37.13 1.42 -7.98
CA PHE A 154 -37.36 1.59 -9.41
C PHE A 154 -38.53 0.72 -9.91
N ASP A 155 -38.57 -0.54 -9.48
CA ASP A 155 -39.64 -1.47 -9.84
C ASP A 155 -40.99 -1.05 -9.25
N GLU A 156 -41.05 -0.68 -7.96
CA GLU A 156 -42.27 -0.25 -7.26
C GLU A 156 -42.88 1.01 -7.88
N LEU A 157 -42.03 1.94 -8.33
CA LEU A 157 -42.47 3.16 -8.97
C LEU A 157 -42.66 3.00 -10.48
N GLY A 158 -42.19 1.91 -11.11
CA GLY A 158 -42.19 1.78 -12.57
C GLY A 158 -41.32 2.85 -13.24
N ILE A 159 -40.07 2.97 -12.79
CA ILE A 159 -39.03 3.84 -13.35
C ILE A 159 -38.11 2.99 -14.24
N ALA A 160 -37.90 3.42 -15.49
CA ALA A 160 -36.92 2.81 -16.38
C ALA A 160 -35.50 3.32 -16.07
N GLU A 161 -34.47 2.56 -16.46
CA GLU A 161 -33.07 3.00 -16.35
C GLU A 161 -32.85 4.29 -17.15
N PRO A 162 -32.43 5.40 -16.51
CA PRO A 162 -32.17 6.66 -17.20
C PRO A 162 -30.94 6.57 -18.10
N THR A 163 -31.10 6.99 -19.35
CA THR A 163 -30.04 7.07 -20.36
C THR A 163 -29.66 8.51 -20.70
N SER A 164 -30.38 9.48 -20.16
CA SER A 164 -30.13 10.92 -20.31
C SER A 164 -30.26 11.66 -18.97
N TRP A 165 -29.74 12.89 -18.93
CA TRP A 165 -29.87 13.73 -17.75
C TRP A 165 -31.33 14.07 -17.44
N ASP A 166 -32.13 14.36 -18.46
CA ASP A 166 -33.56 14.66 -18.30
C ASP A 166 -34.33 13.46 -17.76
N GLU A 167 -34.02 12.24 -18.23
CA GLU A 167 -34.59 11.00 -17.69
C GLU A 167 -34.17 10.77 -16.22
N LEU A 168 -32.93 11.10 -15.86
CA LEU A 168 -32.45 10.97 -14.48
C LEU A 168 -33.22 11.92 -13.56
N ILE A 169 -33.41 13.18 -13.96
CA ILE A 169 -34.19 14.14 -13.19
C ILE A 169 -35.65 13.68 -13.05
N ALA A 170 -36.28 13.21 -14.13
CA ALA A 170 -37.64 12.68 -14.07
C ALA A 170 -37.77 11.46 -13.13
N ALA A 171 -36.76 10.57 -13.10
CA ALA A 171 -36.71 9.46 -12.16
C ALA A 171 -36.61 9.95 -10.71
N LEU A 172 -35.75 10.93 -10.43
CA LEU A 172 -35.57 11.50 -9.09
C LEU A 172 -36.83 12.22 -8.59
N ASP A 173 -37.52 12.97 -9.46
CA ASP A 173 -38.78 13.63 -9.11
C ASP A 173 -39.86 12.61 -8.74
N LYS A 174 -39.92 11.49 -9.47
CA LYS A 174 -40.86 10.40 -9.17
C LYS A 174 -40.55 9.66 -7.87
N ILE A 175 -39.27 9.56 -7.50
CA ILE A 175 -38.83 8.99 -6.21
C ILE A 175 -39.17 9.90 -5.03
N LYS A 176 -39.14 11.23 -5.25
CA LYS A 176 -39.40 12.23 -4.21
C LYS A 176 -40.88 12.39 -3.85
N ALA A 177 -41.78 12.17 -4.82
CA ALA A 177 -43.23 12.37 -4.72
C ALA A 177 -43.89 11.44 -3.69
#